data_AF-A0A1H0ZX81-F1
#
_entry.id   AF-A0A1H0ZX81-F1
#
_cell.length_a   1.000
_cell.length_b   1.000
_cell.length_c   1.000
_cell.angle_alpha   90.00
_cell.angle_beta   90.00
_cell.angle_gamma   90.00
#
_symmetry.space_group_name_H-M   'P 1'
#
loop_
_entity.id
_entity.type
_entity.pdbx_description
1 polymer ?
#
loop_
_entity_poly.entity_id
_entity_poly.type
_entity_poly.pdbx_seq_one_letter_code
_entity_poly.pdbx_strand_id
1 'polypeptide(L)'
;MDYKQNGNSIIFDVEADDSQLLEKLSFVYLVKMKFLGDEIDLASHQAKGNEPYIHVELSFGKKVHFDAFDHCKQQLDRSGSVRPSYKGALEYADPGGRKAEDMKKRALKNRR
;
A
#
# COMPACT_ATOMS: atom_id res chain seq x y z
N MET A 1 -7.61 3.22 3.74
CA MET A 1 -6.34 2.48 3.90
C MET A 1 -5.62 3.05 5.09
N ASP A 2 -5.40 2.23 6.09
CA ASP A 2 -4.60 2.61 7.24
C ASP A 2 -3.12 2.38 6.94
N TYR A 3 -2.26 3.24 7.46
CA TYR A 3 -0.82 3.04 7.37
C TYR A 3 -0.11 3.54 8.61
N LYS A 4 0.98 2.86 8.99
CA LYS A 4 1.75 3.17 10.20
C LYS A 4 3.22 2.81 10.04
N GLN A 5 4.08 3.45 10.82
CA GLN A 5 5.49 3.11 10.90
C GLN A 5 5.71 1.90 11.81
N ASN A 6 6.64 1.03 11.43
CA ASN A 6 7.14 -0.07 12.25
C ASN A 6 8.66 -0.15 12.08
N GLY A 7 9.42 0.50 12.97
CA GLY A 7 10.87 0.67 12.77
C GLY A 7 11.17 1.43 11.46
N ASN A 8 11.95 0.83 10.57
CA ASN A 8 12.24 1.38 9.23
C ASN A 8 11.25 0.90 8.15
N SER A 9 10.12 0.32 8.56
CA SER A 9 9.07 -0.16 7.67
C SER A 9 7.83 0.74 7.71
N ILE A 10 7.02 0.65 6.66
CA ILE A 10 5.67 1.19 6.59
C ILE A 10 4.74 0.02 6.32
N ILE A 11 3.75 -0.13 7.19
CA ILE A 11 2.66 -1.10 7.06
C ILE A 11 1.48 -0.38 6.41
N PHE A 12 0.87 -1.02 5.42
CA PHE A 12 -0.38 -0.62 4.79
C PHE A 12 -1.42 -1.71 4.99
N ASP A 13 -2.56 -1.34 5.54
CA ASP A 13 -3.72 -2.22 5.66
C ASP A 13 -4.86 -1.65 4.80
N VAL A 14 -5.27 -2.43 3.80
CA VAL A 14 -6.31 -2.06 2.82
C VAL A 14 -7.48 -3.02 2.92
N GLU A 15 -8.70 -2.52 3.12
CA GLU A 15 -9.91 -3.33 3.08
C GLU A 15 -10.04 -4.01 1.71
N ALA A 16 -10.26 -5.33 1.67
CA ALA A 16 -10.21 -6.12 0.44
C ALA A 16 -11.48 -5.98 -0.43
N ASP A 17 -12.52 -5.37 0.10
CA ASP A 17 -13.77 -4.99 -0.57
C ASP A 17 -13.89 -3.47 -0.81
N ASP A 18 -12.86 -2.70 -0.46
CA ASP A 18 -12.77 -1.27 -0.73
C ASP A 18 -12.94 -0.99 -2.24
N SER A 19 -13.88 -0.10 -2.58
CA SER A 19 -14.10 0.30 -3.98
C SER A 19 -12.87 0.91 -4.66
N GLN A 20 -11.92 1.42 -3.87
CA GLN A 20 -10.63 1.97 -4.32
C GLN A 20 -9.46 1.02 -4.05
N LEU A 21 -9.70 -0.27 -3.80
CA LEU A 21 -8.66 -1.26 -3.46
C LEU A 21 -7.48 -1.22 -4.44
N LEU A 22 -7.76 -1.31 -5.74
CA LEU A 22 -6.69 -1.33 -6.76
C LEU A 22 -5.91 -0.01 -6.78
N GLU A 23 -6.58 1.13 -6.62
CA GLU A 23 -5.94 2.44 -6.55
C GLU A 23 -5.00 2.54 -5.34
N LYS A 24 -5.47 2.08 -4.18
CA LYS A 24 -4.70 2.05 -2.92
C LYS A 24 -3.49 1.13 -3.05
N LEU A 25 -3.64 -0.05 -3.67
CA LEU A 25 -2.53 -0.95 -3.94
C LEU A 25 -1.56 -0.39 -4.98
N SER A 26 -2.03 0.26 -6.05
CA SER A 26 -1.15 0.92 -7.03
C SER A 26 -0.33 2.01 -6.37
N PHE A 27 -0.91 2.72 -5.38
CA PHE A 27 -0.17 3.67 -4.57
C PHE A 27 0.92 3.00 -3.73
N VAL A 28 0.62 1.89 -3.04
CA VAL A 28 1.62 1.13 -2.29
C VAL A 28 2.76 0.66 -3.21
N TYR A 29 2.44 0.17 -4.41
CA TYR A 29 3.44 -0.20 -5.41
C TYR A 29 4.28 1.00 -5.86
N LEU A 30 3.67 2.17 -6.06
CA LEU A 30 4.40 3.39 -6.39
C LEU A 30 5.38 3.76 -5.27
N VAL A 31 4.94 3.73 -4.01
CA VAL A 31 5.82 3.99 -2.85
C VAL A 31 7.01 3.03 -2.84
N LYS A 32 6.76 1.73 -3.03
CA LYS A 32 7.80 0.71 -3.16
C LYS A 32 8.83 1.08 -4.22
N MET A 33 8.39 1.40 -5.44
CA MET A 33 9.28 1.72 -6.56
C MET A 33 10.02 3.05 -6.36
N LYS A 34 9.33 4.09 -5.90
CA LYS A 34 9.88 5.45 -5.77
C LYS A 34 10.98 5.54 -4.72
N PHE A 35 10.82 4.80 -3.63
CA PHE A 35 11.73 4.84 -2.49
C PHE A 35 12.61 3.60 -2.39
N LEU A 36 12.62 2.76 -3.44
CA LEU A 36 13.40 1.51 -3.50
C LEU A 36 13.14 0.64 -2.26
N GLY A 37 11.87 0.51 -1.89
CA GLY A 37 11.45 -0.29 -0.74
C GLY A 37 11.42 -1.77 -1.05
N ASP A 38 11.78 -2.58 -0.06
CA ASP A 38 11.69 -4.04 -0.12
C ASP A 38 10.35 -4.49 0.48
N GLU A 39 9.64 -5.37 -0.22
CA GLU A 39 8.42 -5.98 0.28
C GLU A 39 8.79 -7.13 1.23
N ILE A 40 8.56 -6.93 2.52
CA ILE A 40 8.93 -7.91 3.56
C ILE A 40 7.74 -8.76 4.00
N ASP A 41 6.52 -8.22 3.86
CA ASP A 41 5.31 -9.00 4.07
C ASP A 41 4.19 -8.61 3.10
N LEU A 42 3.45 -9.63 2.66
CA LEU A 42 2.29 -9.48 1.78
C LEU A 42 1.33 -10.64 2.04
N ALA A 43 0.22 -10.34 2.73
CA ALA A 43 -0.73 -11.32 3.19
C ALA A 43 -2.15 -10.74 3.21
N SER A 44 -3.15 -11.61 3.13
CA SER A 44 -4.51 -11.25 3.56
C SER A 44 -4.72 -11.73 4.98
N HIS A 45 -5.39 -10.94 5.81
CA HIS A 45 -5.75 -11.32 7.17
C HIS A 45 -7.17 -10.91 7.51
N GLN A 46 -7.75 -11.58 8.50
CA GLN A 46 -9.04 -11.19 9.07
C GLN A 46 -8.81 -10.67 10.48
N ALA A 47 -9.16 -9.41 10.72
CA ALA A 47 -9.33 -8.94 12.09
C ALA A 47 -10.59 -9.60 12.69
N LYS A 48 -10.54 -9.99 13.98
CA LYS A 48 -11.69 -10.64 14.65
C LYS A 48 -12.95 -9.77 14.51
N GLY A 49 -13.91 -10.25 13.71
CA GLY A 49 -15.20 -9.58 13.50
C GLY A 49 -15.25 -8.59 12.32
N ASN A 50 -14.16 -8.39 11.56
CA ASN A 50 -14.10 -7.44 10.45
C ASN A 50 -13.88 -8.10 9.08
N GLU A 51 -14.16 -7.31 8.04
CA GLU A 51 -13.91 -7.56 6.62
C GLU A 51 -12.43 -7.93 6.37
N PRO A 52 -12.12 -8.74 5.34
CA PRO A 52 -10.75 -9.15 5.04
C PRO A 52 -9.88 -7.96 4.65
N TYR A 53 -8.68 -7.85 5.21
CA TYR A 53 -7.70 -6.83 4.86
C TYR A 53 -6.56 -7.44 4.03
N ILE A 54 -5.99 -6.62 3.15
CA ILE A 54 -4.70 -6.84 2.49
C ILE A 54 -3.64 -6.07 3.27
N HIS A 55 -2.71 -6.82 3.85
CA HIS A 55 -1.56 -6.32 4.56
C HIS A 55 -0.36 -6.26 3.62
N VAL A 56 0.29 -5.10 3.55
CA VAL A 56 1.55 -4.91 2.85
C VAL A 56 2.54 -4.23 3.78
N GLU A 57 3.68 -4.86 4.05
CA GLU A 57 4.76 -4.25 4.80
C GLU A 57 5.97 -4.01 3.86
N LEU A 58 6.33 -2.73 3.75
CA LEU A 58 7.49 -2.29 2.98
C LEU A 58 8.58 -1.82 3.93
N SER A 59 9.79 -2.35 3.78
CA SER A 59 10.97 -1.90 4.51
C SER A 59 11.82 -0.96 3.66
N PHE A 60 12.43 0.04 4.31
CA PHE A 60 13.24 1.05 3.64
C PHE A 60 14.57 1.25 4.37
N GLY A 61 15.56 1.81 3.66
CA GLY A 61 16.77 2.30 4.31
C GLY A 61 16.45 3.40 5.33
N LYS A 62 17.18 3.45 6.45
CA LYS A 62 16.91 4.37 7.59
C LYS A 62 16.70 5.84 7.19
N LYS A 63 17.43 6.33 6.20
CA LYS A 63 17.29 7.72 5.71
C LYS A 63 16.06 7.91 4.83
N VAL A 64 15.74 6.90 4.02
CA VAL A 64 14.67 6.95 3.00
C VAL A 64 13.29 6.69 3.61
N HIS A 65 13.22 5.96 4.72
CA HIS A 65 11.99 5.66 5.45
C HIS A 65 11.18 6.92 5.81
N PHE A 66 11.85 7.95 6.32
CA PHE A 66 11.18 9.21 6.68
C PHE A 66 10.57 9.89 5.46
N ASP A 67 11.31 9.95 4.35
CA ASP A 67 10.83 10.52 3.08
C ASP A 67 9.63 9.74 2.53
N ALA A 68 9.68 8.40 2.60
CA ALA A 68 8.59 7.53 2.17
C ALA A 68 7.33 7.73 3.03
N PHE A 69 7.50 7.86 4.34
CA PHE A 69 6.38 8.06 5.26
C PHE A 69 5.75 9.44 5.12
N ASP A 70 6.57 10.50 5.00
CA ASP A 70 6.06 11.84 4.75
C ASP A 70 5.41 11.96 3.37
N HIS A 71 5.89 11.21 2.38
CA HIS A 71 5.21 11.08 1.10
C HIS A 71 3.80 10.48 1.26
N CYS A 72 3.64 9.44 2.07
CA CYS A 72 2.33 8.86 2.38
C CYS A 72 1.40 9.91 3.01
N LYS A 73 1.88 10.69 3.99
CA LYS A 73 1.10 11.78 4.60
C LYS A 73 0.64 12.85 3.61
N GLN A 74 1.50 13.18 2.64
CA GLN A 74 1.19 14.22 1.66
C GLN A 74 0.18 13.75 0.62
N GLN A 75 0.26 12.48 0.19
CA GLN A 75 -0.53 11.97 -0.93
C GLN A 75 -1.81 11.23 -0.52
N LEU A 76 -1.95 10.90 0.76
CA LEU A 76 -3.18 10.37 1.32
C LEU A 76 -3.99 11.47 2.01
N ASP A 77 -5.31 11.32 2.00
CA ASP A 77 -6.20 12.12 2.83
C ASP A 77 -6.43 11.47 4.20
N ARG A 78 -7.28 12.09 5.04
CA ARG A 78 -7.56 11.61 6.39
C ARG A 78 -8.31 10.28 6.44
N SER A 79 -8.97 9.88 5.35
CA SER A 79 -9.61 8.56 5.19
C SER A 79 -8.65 7.51 4.62
N GLY A 80 -7.40 7.89 4.31
CA GLY A 80 -6.44 7.00 3.67
C GLY A 80 -6.78 6.71 2.21
N SER A 81 -7.52 7.61 1.55
CA SER A 81 -7.72 7.58 0.10
C SER A 81 -6.63 8.38 -0.60
N VAL A 82 -6.26 7.93 -1.79
CA VAL A 82 -5.23 8.60 -2.59
C VAL A 82 -5.81 9.90 -3.14
N ARG A 83 -5.09 11.00 -2.95
CA ARG A 83 -5.54 12.32 -3.42
C ARG A 83 -5.76 12.31 -4.94
N PRO A 84 -6.83 12.95 -5.44
CA PRO A 84 -7.13 12.97 -6.88
C PRO A 84 -5.99 13.49 -7.76
N SER A 85 -5.21 14.46 -7.27
CA SER A 85 -4.04 15.01 -7.96
C SER A 85 -2.94 13.97 -8.22
N TYR A 86 -2.97 12.84 -7.50
CA TYR A 86 -1.96 11.80 -7.60
C TYR A 86 -2.36 10.66 -8.57
N LYS A 87 -3.61 10.63 -9.06
CA LYS A 87 -4.10 9.55 -9.95
C LYS A 87 -3.31 9.42 -11.25
N GLY A 88 -2.89 10.54 -11.85
CA GLY A 88 -2.06 10.51 -13.07
C GLY A 88 -0.69 9.86 -12.84
N ALA A 89 -0.10 10.05 -11.65
CA ALA A 89 1.15 9.38 -11.29
C ALA A 89 0.97 7.88 -11.07
N LEU A 90 -0.19 7.46 -10.54
CA LEU A 90 -0.53 6.05 -10.40
C LEU A 90 -0.63 5.35 -11.75
N GLU A 91 -1.34 5.93 -12.72
CA GLU A 91 -1.49 5.32 -14.05
C GLU A 91 -0.14 5.18 -14.77
N TYR A 92 0.78 6.13 -14.57
CA TYR A 92 2.13 6.02 -15.12
C TYR A 92 2.95 4.92 -14.44
N ALA A 93 2.85 4.78 -13.12
CA ALA A 93 3.61 3.80 -12.35
C ALA A 93 3.07 2.37 -12.49
N ASP A 94 1.74 2.23 -12.56
CA ASP A 94 1.04 0.95 -12.65
C ASP A 94 -0.10 1.02 -13.68
N PRO A 95 0.22 1.03 -15.00
CA PRO A 95 -0.76 1.18 -16.06
C PRO A 95 -1.85 0.10 -15.99
N GLY A 96 -3.10 0.55 -15.86
CA GLY A 96 -4.25 -0.33 -15.69
C GLY A 96 -4.24 -1.19 -14.42
N GLY A 97 -3.46 -0.83 -13.39
CA GLY A 97 -3.49 -1.50 -12.09
C GLY A 97 -2.94 -2.93 -12.08
N ARG A 98 -2.10 -3.32 -13.05
CA ARG A 98 -1.63 -4.70 -13.20
C ARG A 98 -0.82 -5.19 -12.01
N LYS A 99 0.00 -4.32 -11.42
CA LYS A 99 0.83 -4.63 -10.24
C LYS A 99 -0.02 -4.65 -8.98
N ALA A 100 -0.98 -3.73 -8.85
CA ALA A 100 -1.99 -3.80 -7.80
C ALA A 100 -2.76 -5.13 -7.83
N GLU A 101 -3.21 -5.58 -9.01
CA GLU A 101 -3.88 -6.88 -9.14
C GLU A 101 -2.98 -8.06 -8.78
N ASP A 102 -1.71 -8.04 -9.19
CA ASP A 102 -0.75 -9.06 -8.83
C ASP A 102 -0.51 -9.12 -7.31
N MET A 103 -0.31 -7.95 -6.67
CA MET A 103 -0.19 -7.87 -5.22
C MET A 103 -1.44 -8.39 -4.51
N LYS A 104 -2.64 -8.04 -5.00
CA LYS A 104 -3.89 -8.59 -4.48
C LYS A 104 -3.92 -10.11 -4.57
N LYS A 105 -3.60 -10.68 -5.74
CA LYS A 105 -3.58 -12.14 -5.95
C LYS A 105 -2.56 -12.83 -5.04
N ARG A 106 -1.38 -12.24 -4.85
CA ARG A 106 -0.31 -12.76 -3.99
C ARG A 106 -0.71 -12.70 -2.51
N ALA A 107 -1.29 -11.59 -2.06
CA ALA A 107 -1.81 -11.45 -0.69
C ALA A 107 -2.88 -12.48 -0.38
N LEU A 108 -3.87 -12.67 -1.28
CA LEU A 108 -4.95 -13.65 -1.09
C LEU A 108 -4.47 -15.10 -1.04
N LYS A 109 -3.35 -15.42 -1.69
CA LYS A 109 -2.69 -16.75 -1.58
C LYS A 109 -2.00 -16.94 -0.23
N ASN A 110 -1.52 -15.87 0.38
CA ASN A 110 -0.83 -15.85 1.67
C ASN A 110 -1.79 -15.47 2.81
N ARG A 111 -2.87 -16.23 2.99
CA ARG A 111 -3.86 -15.95 4.04
C ARG A 111 -3.30 -16.29 5.42
N ARG A 112 -3.45 -15.38 6.38
CA ARG A 112 -3.06 -15.53 7.79
C ARG A 112 -4.25 -15.36 8.73
#